data_AF-A0A1F2WAU8-F1
#
_entry.id   AF-A0A1F2WAU8-F1
#
_cell.length_a   1.000
_cell.length_b   1.000
_cell.length_c   1.000
_cell.angle_alpha   90.00
_cell.angle_beta   90.00
_cell.angle_gamma   90.00
#
_symmetry.space_group_name_H-M   'P 1'
#
loop_
_entity.id
_entity.type
_entity.pdbx_description
1 polymer ?
#
loop_
_entity_poly.entity_id
_entity_poly.type
_entity_poly.pdbx_seq_one_letter_code
_entity_poly.pdbx_strand_id
1 'polypeptide(L)'
;MTDTVFRTQQESAKEPQIIGKEQDSQSIVEEQVPYLDYELEHGHPYTVDYFKLGDNWEVFDKELRTIDAYINGKIYEGSLANNVETIQKEIKRMEKMNNLKDEPRTVVKIDTLVSYVKFLMEADNIKHTLHKYGRTN
;
A
#
# COMPACT_ATOMS: atom_id res chain seq x y z
N MET A 1 62.50 15.57 -0.55
CA MET A 1 62.46 15.74 0.92
C MET A 1 61.80 17.09 1.17
N THR A 2 60.52 17.10 1.52
CA THR A 2 59.76 18.33 1.77
C THR A 2 59.80 18.64 3.25
N ASP A 3 60.40 19.79 3.58
CA ASP A 3 60.61 20.30 4.92
C ASP A 3 59.31 20.51 5.71
N THR A 4 59.38 20.11 6.99
CA THR A 4 58.38 20.40 8.02
C THR A 4 58.81 21.66 8.77
N VAL A 5 57.91 22.61 9.00
CA VAL A 5 58.09 23.69 10.00
C VAL A 5 56.87 23.74 10.93
N PHE A 6 57.16 23.78 12.22
CA PHE A 6 56.25 23.60 13.36
C PHE A 6 55.60 24.92 13.86
N ARG A 7 54.32 24.79 14.23
CA ARG A 7 53.57 25.27 15.43
C ARG A 7 54.02 26.55 16.16
N THR A 8 53.06 27.44 16.47
CA THR A 8 52.89 28.05 17.82
C THR A 8 51.41 28.37 18.09
N GLN A 9 50.98 28.06 19.31
CA GLN A 9 49.62 28.18 19.87
C GLN A 9 49.33 29.59 20.39
N GLN A 10 48.04 29.95 20.50
CA GLN A 10 47.59 30.73 21.64
C GLN A 10 46.24 30.22 22.17
N GLU A 11 46.14 30.26 23.49
CA GLU A 11 45.30 29.51 24.42
C GLU A 11 44.14 30.37 24.94
N SER A 12 42.96 29.79 25.16
CA SER A 12 42.22 29.97 26.42
C SER A 12 40.96 29.12 26.47
N ALA A 13 40.89 28.35 27.55
CA ALA A 13 39.86 27.39 27.91
C ALA A 13 38.53 28.04 28.33
N LYS A 14 37.45 27.28 28.13
CA LYS A 14 36.36 27.06 29.11
C LYS A 14 35.50 25.86 28.65
N GLU A 15 35.69 24.73 29.32
CA GLU A 15 34.71 23.62 29.45
C GLU A 15 33.67 23.97 30.54
N PRO A 16 32.58 23.19 30.77
CA PRO A 16 31.95 22.16 29.92
C PRO A 16 30.39 22.31 29.87
N GLN A 17 29.71 21.58 28.98
CA GLN A 17 28.60 20.66 29.34
C GLN A 17 27.94 20.00 28.12
N ILE A 18 27.75 18.69 28.28
CA ILE A 18 27.14 17.68 27.43
C ILE A 18 25.63 17.93 27.35
N ILE A 19 25.01 17.75 26.17
CA ILE A 19 23.71 17.08 25.98
C ILE A 19 23.63 16.68 24.50
N GLY A 20 23.42 15.38 24.27
CA GLY A 20 23.27 14.81 22.95
C GLY A 20 22.10 15.44 22.19
N LYS A 21 22.31 15.74 20.92
CA LYS A 21 21.19 15.85 19.99
C LYS A 21 20.77 14.43 19.65
N GLU A 22 19.87 13.88 20.47
CA GLU A 22 18.87 12.96 19.95
C GLU A 22 18.18 13.70 18.80
N GLN A 23 18.51 13.33 17.57
CA GLN A 23 17.61 13.57 16.45
C GLN A 23 16.44 12.65 16.69
N ASP A 24 15.53 13.12 17.54
CA ASP A 24 14.16 12.65 17.59
C ASP A 24 13.61 12.96 16.20
N SER A 25 13.73 11.97 15.32
CA SER A 25 13.05 11.96 14.04
C SER A 25 11.59 11.77 14.43
N GLN A 26 10.93 12.89 14.73
CA GLN A 26 9.48 12.96 14.75
C GLN A 26 9.05 12.56 13.36
N SER A 27 8.84 11.25 13.18
CA SER A 27 7.99 10.71 12.14
C SER A 27 6.69 11.48 12.29
N ILE A 28 6.48 12.44 11.39
CA ILE A 28 5.14 12.96 11.14
C ILE A 28 4.36 11.71 10.77
N VAL A 29 3.63 11.16 11.73
CA VAL A 29 2.66 10.13 11.47
C VAL A 29 1.59 10.89 10.70
N GLU A 30 1.78 10.96 9.37
CA GLU A 30 0.71 11.28 8.44
C GLU A 30 -0.44 10.39 8.87
N GLU A 31 -1.48 11.02 9.41
CA GLU A 31 -2.66 10.33 9.89
C GLU A 31 -3.28 9.63 8.68
N GLN A 32 -2.90 8.37 8.48
CA GLN A 32 -3.28 7.63 7.30
C GLN A 32 -4.78 7.40 7.36
N VAL A 33 -5.48 8.03 6.44
CA VAL A 33 -6.91 7.86 6.21
C VAL A 33 -7.21 6.37 6.11
N PRO A 34 -8.20 5.84 6.85
CA PRO A 34 -8.64 4.47 6.70
C PRO A 34 -9.03 4.21 5.24
N TYR A 35 -8.71 3.02 4.71
CA TYR A 35 -8.95 2.72 3.30
C TYR A 35 -10.44 2.85 2.93
N LEU A 36 -11.35 2.44 3.83
CA LEU A 36 -12.80 2.56 3.61
C LEU A 36 -13.27 4.02 3.45
N ASP A 37 -12.55 4.99 4.02
CA ASP A 37 -12.91 6.40 3.98
C ASP A 37 -12.16 7.16 2.86
N TYR A 38 -11.27 6.49 2.14
CA TYR A 38 -10.41 7.10 1.12
C TYR A 38 -11.20 7.82 0.02
N GLU A 39 -12.23 7.15 -0.52
CA GLU A 39 -13.06 7.70 -1.60
C GLU A 39 -13.85 8.92 -1.14
N LEU A 40 -14.28 8.95 0.13
CA LEU A 40 -14.99 10.08 0.70
C LEU A 40 -14.11 11.34 0.79
N GLU A 41 -12.84 11.15 1.14
CA GLU A 41 -11.90 12.27 1.31
C GLU A 41 -11.28 12.76 0.00
N HIS A 42 -10.98 11.83 -0.93
CA HIS A 42 -10.27 12.15 -2.17
C HIS A 42 -11.21 12.30 -3.38
N GLY A 43 -12.47 11.88 -3.26
CA GLY A 43 -13.46 11.94 -4.33
C GLY A 43 -13.30 10.86 -5.40
N HIS A 44 -12.38 9.91 -5.21
CA HIS A 44 -12.19 8.74 -6.07
C HIS A 44 -11.59 7.57 -5.29
N PRO A 45 -11.76 6.32 -5.76
CA PRO A 45 -11.19 5.16 -5.10
C PRO A 45 -9.66 5.19 -5.01
N TYR A 46 -9.09 4.56 -3.99
CA TYR A 46 -7.63 4.43 -3.84
C TYR A 46 -6.96 3.75 -5.04
N THR A 47 -7.66 2.82 -5.70
CA THR A 47 -7.15 2.12 -6.88
C THR A 47 -6.86 3.07 -8.05
N VAL A 48 -7.52 4.23 -8.12
CA VAL A 48 -7.22 5.29 -9.11
C VAL A 48 -5.79 5.82 -8.96
N ASP A 49 -5.38 6.13 -7.74
CA ASP A 49 -4.02 6.61 -7.44
C ASP A 49 -3.00 5.50 -7.57
N TYR A 50 -3.36 4.29 -7.12
CA TYR A 50 -2.50 3.11 -7.25
C TYR A 50 -2.09 2.88 -8.71
N PHE A 51 -3.06 2.93 -9.62
CA PHE A 51 -2.85 2.71 -11.05
C PHE A 51 -2.50 3.98 -11.84
N LYS A 52 -2.50 5.15 -11.20
CA LYS A 52 -2.22 6.47 -11.80
C LYS A 52 -3.11 6.77 -13.01
N LEU A 53 -4.41 6.56 -12.85
CA LEU A 53 -5.38 6.69 -13.95
C LEU A 53 -5.72 8.15 -14.30
N GLY A 54 -5.55 9.07 -13.34
CA GLY A 54 -5.86 10.50 -13.52
C GLY A 54 -7.35 10.75 -13.73
N ASP A 55 -7.69 11.90 -14.33
CA ASP A 55 -9.07 12.41 -14.39
C ASP A 55 -10.04 11.53 -15.20
N ASN A 56 -9.54 10.68 -16.10
CA ASN A 56 -10.37 9.81 -16.95
C ASN A 56 -10.56 8.41 -16.37
N TRP A 57 -10.38 8.24 -15.06
CA TRP A 57 -10.47 6.94 -14.39
C TRP A 57 -11.87 6.32 -14.46
N GLU A 58 -12.92 7.13 -14.67
CA GLU A 58 -14.31 6.68 -14.75
C GLU A 58 -14.54 5.62 -15.84
N VAL A 59 -13.69 5.59 -16.87
CA VAL A 59 -13.70 4.54 -17.91
C VAL A 59 -13.49 3.14 -17.32
N PHE A 60 -12.84 3.05 -16.16
CA PHE A 60 -12.55 1.83 -15.41
C PHE A 60 -13.41 1.69 -14.14
N ASP A 61 -14.43 2.52 -13.91
CA ASP A 61 -15.20 2.54 -12.65
C ASP A 61 -15.69 1.13 -12.26
N LYS A 62 -16.17 0.35 -13.23
CA LYS A 62 -16.65 -1.01 -13.00
C LYS A 62 -15.54 -1.96 -12.55
N GLU A 63 -14.39 -1.88 -13.20
CA GLU A 63 -13.20 -2.67 -12.90
C GLU A 63 -12.67 -2.34 -11.50
N LEU A 64 -12.53 -1.04 -11.20
CA LEU A 64 -12.07 -0.57 -9.90
C LEU A 64 -13.02 -0.97 -8.78
N ARG A 65 -14.34 -0.76 -8.95
CA ARG A 65 -15.35 -1.21 -7.98
C ARG A 65 -15.32 -2.71 -7.72
N THR A 66 -14.95 -3.52 -8.72
CA THR A 66 -14.80 -4.97 -8.52
C THR A 66 -13.63 -5.29 -7.60
N ILE A 67 -12.51 -4.60 -7.78
CA ILE A 67 -11.33 -4.75 -6.91
C ILE A 67 -11.66 -4.25 -5.50
N ASP A 68 -12.29 -3.07 -5.38
CA ASP A 68 -12.64 -2.47 -4.09
C ASP A 68 -13.69 -3.31 -3.35
N ALA A 69 -14.69 -3.88 -4.03
CA ALA A 69 -15.67 -4.76 -3.41
C ALA A 69 -15.02 -5.99 -2.75
N TYR A 70 -14.02 -6.58 -3.41
CA TYR A 70 -13.26 -7.68 -2.84
C TYR A 70 -12.46 -7.25 -1.61
N ILE A 71 -11.75 -6.12 -1.71
CA ILE A 71 -10.94 -5.59 -0.59
C ILE A 71 -11.84 -5.25 0.60
N ASN A 72 -12.96 -4.56 0.36
CA ASN A 72 -13.96 -4.22 1.37
C ASN A 72 -14.47 -5.49 2.05
N GLY A 73 -14.81 -6.53 1.28
CA GLY A 73 -15.19 -7.84 1.82
C GLY A 73 -14.14 -8.41 2.77
N LYS A 74 -12.86 -8.39 2.37
CA LYS A 74 -11.76 -8.87 3.21
C LYS A 74 -11.50 -8.02 4.46
N ILE A 75 -11.76 -6.72 4.41
CA ILE A 75 -11.73 -5.85 5.59
C ILE A 75 -12.88 -6.20 6.54
N TYR A 76 -14.12 -6.33 6.04
CA TYR A 76 -15.29 -6.66 6.85
C TYR A 76 -15.20 -8.07 7.47
N GLU A 77 -14.58 -9.02 6.77
CA GLU A 77 -14.25 -10.36 7.31
C GLU A 77 -13.14 -10.33 8.37
N GLY A 78 -12.45 -9.19 8.56
CA GLY A 78 -11.29 -9.07 9.45
C GLY A 78 -10.01 -9.71 8.91
N SER A 79 -9.97 -10.07 7.62
CA SER A 79 -8.81 -10.69 6.96
C SER A 79 -7.76 -9.67 6.55
N LEU A 80 -8.16 -8.41 6.30
CA LEU A 80 -7.26 -7.29 5.99
C LEU A 80 -7.49 -6.15 6.99
N ALA A 81 -6.41 -5.47 7.36
CA ALA A 81 -6.49 -4.25 8.16
C ALA A 81 -7.00 -3.08 7.30
N ASN A 82 -7.86 -2.23 7.89
CA ASN A 82 -8.41 -1.04 7.23
C ASN A 82 -7.39 0.11 7.19
N ASN A 83 -6.32 -0.04 6.41
CA ASN A 83 -5.38 1.03 6.11
C ASN A 83 -4.78 0.86 4.72
N VAL A 84 -4.41 1.98 4.11
CA VAL A 84 -3.93 2.04 2.72
C VAL A 84 -2.66 1.21 2.51
N GLU A 85 -1.73 1.20 3.47
CA GLU A 85 -0.47 0.46 3.36
C GLU A 85 -0.71 -1.07 3.22
N THR A 86 -1.63 -1.61 4.01
CA THR A 86 -1.99 -3.04 3.98
C THR A 86 -2.64 -3.38 2.65
N ILE A 87 -3.55 -2.53 2.16
CA ILE A 87 -4.21 -2.74 0.87
C ILE A 87 -3.21 -2.64 -0.28
N GLN A 88 -2.28 -1.69 -0.24
CA GLN A 88 -1.22 -1.58 -1.23
C GLN A 88 -0.36 -2.85 -1.29
N LYS A 89 -0.01 -3.43 -0.13
CA LYS A 89 0.75 -4.69 -0.05
C LYS A 89 -0.05 -5.85 -0.65
N GLU A 90 -1.36 -5.90 -0.41
CA GLU A 90 -2.21 -6.95 -0.96
C GLU A 90 -2.35 -6.82 -2.47
N ILE A 91 -2.60 -5.62 -3.01
CA ILE A 91 -2.64 -5.41 -4.47
C ILE A 91 -1.31 -5.81 -5.12
N LYS A 92 -0.17 -5.40 -4.56
CA LYS A 92 1.17 -5.83 -5.03
C LYS A 92 1.36 -7.35 -4.96
N ARG A 93 0.81 -8.01 -3.94
CA ARG A 93 0.85 -9.47 -3.81
C ARG A 93 0.08 -10.11 -4.95
N MET A 94 -1.12 -9.62 -5.25
CA MET A 94 -1.95 -10.10 -6.37
C MET A 94 -1.27 -9.86 -7.72
N GLU A 95 -0.64 -8.70 -7.93
CA GLU A 95 0.15 -8.42 -9.15
C GLU A 95 1.30 -9.42 -9.32
N LYS A 96 2.01 -9.74 -8.22
CA LYS A 96 3.09 -10.73 -8.24
C LYS A 96 2.59 -12.13 -8.59
N MET A 97 1.45 -12.55 -8.02
CA MET A 97 0.85 -13.87 -8.31
C MET A 97 0.46 -14.02 -9.78
N ASN A 98 0.12 -12.91 -10.45
CA ASN A 98 -0.29 -12.88 -11.85
C ASN A 98 0.84 -12.47 -12.81
N ASN A 99 2.09 -12.40 -12.34
CA ASN A 99 3.25 -11.96 -13.14
C ASN A 99 3.09 -10.58 -13.81
N LEU A 100 2.39 -9.65 -13.15
CA LEU A 100 2.07 -8.32 -13.69
C LEU A 100 3.15 -7.26 -13.43
N LYS A 101 4.22 -7.59 -12.70
CA LYS A 101 5.25 -6.63 -12.30
C LYS A 101 5.88 -5.91 -13.51
N ASP A 102 6.14 -6.67 -14.56
CA ASP A 102 6.83 -6.17 -15.77
C ASP A 102 5.85 -5.78 -16.88
N GLU A 103 4.54 -5.84 -16.65
CA GLU A 103 3.54 -5.42 -17.65
C GLU A 103 3.43 -3.88 -17.67
N PRO A 104 3.82 -3.22 -18.78
CA PRO A 104 3.79 -1.76 -18.85
C PRO A 104 2.38 -1.18 -18.97
N ARG A 105 1.41 -1.94 -19.49
CA ARG A 105 0.06 -1.43 -19.77
C ARG A 105 -0.83 -1.53 -18.55
N THR A 106 -1.21 -0.39 -18.00
CA THR A 106 -2.14 -0.29 -16.85
C THR A 106 -3.47 -1.00 -17.12
N VAL A 107 -4.02 -0.88 -18.33
CA VAL A 107 -5.27 -1.56 -18.71
C VAL A 107 -5.17 -3.07 -18.54
N VAL A 108 -4.07 -3.67 -19.02
CA VAL A 108 -3.83 -5.12 -18.89
C VAL A 108 -3.67 -5.52 -17.43
N LYS A 109 -3.01 -4.68 -16.61
CA LYS A 109 -2.89 -4.92 -15.17
C LYS A 109 -4.26 -4.94 -14.49
N ILE A 110 -5.08 -3.94 -14.77
CA ILE A 110 -6.43 -3.82 -14.20
C ILE A 110 -7.28 -5.02 -14.62
N ASP A 111 -7.38 -5.31 -15.92
CA ASP A 111 -8.21 -6.42 -16.43
C ASP A 111 -7.80 -7.77 -15.86
N THR A 112 -6.49 -8.01 -15.78
CA THR A 112 -5.95 -9.25 -15.20
C THR A 112 -6.27 -9.34 -13.71
N LEU A 113 -6.08 -8.24 -12.98
CA LEU A 113 -6.37 -8.20 -11.55
C LEU A 113 -7.86 -8.38 -11.26
N VAL A 114 -8.74 -7.74 -12.04
CA VAL A 114 -10.20 -7.91 -11.97
C VAL A 114 -10.58 -9.36 -12.22
N SER A 115 -10.00 -9.99 -13.24
CA SER A 115 -10.28 -11.40 -13.55
C SER A 115 -9.84 -12.32 -12.42
N TYR A 116 -8.67 -12.05 -11.83
CA TYR A 116 -8.16 -12.78 -10.67
C TYR A 116 -9.06 -12.60 -9.43
N VAL A 117 -9.47 -11.37 -9.13
CA VAL A 117 -10.37 -11.05 -8.03
C VAL A 117 -11.72 -11.75 -8.19
N LYS A 118 -12.32 -11.72 -9.40
CA LYS A 118 -13.57 -12.44 -9.68
C LYS A 118 -13.44 -13.93 -9.43
N PHE A 119 -12.33 -14.54 -9.85
CA PHE A 119 -12.04 -15.94 -9.56
C PHE A 119 -11.99 -16.22 -8.05
N LEU A 120 -11.34 -15.35 -7.26
CA LEU A 120 -11.27 -15.50 -5.81
C LEU A 120 -12.66 -15.39 -5.15
N MET A 121 -13.46 -14.40 -5.57
CA MET A 121 -14.82 -14.22 -5.08
C MET A 121 -15.71 -15.43 -5.40
N GLU A 122 -15.60 -15.97 -6.62
CA GLU A 122 -16.33 -17.17 -7.02
C GLU A 122 -15.89 -18.40 -6.22
N ALA A 123 -14.58 -18.59 -6.04
CA ALA A 123 -14.03 -19.66 -5.22
C ALA A 123 -14.51 -19.59 -3.76
N ASP A 124 -14.57 -18.40 -3.17
CA ASP A 124 -15.07 -18.19 -1.81
C ASP A 124 -16.59 -18.45 -1.73
N ASN A 125 -17.37 -18.01 -2.72
CA ASN A 125 -18.80 -18.31 -2.79
C ASN A 125 -19.08 -19.83 -2.88
N ILE A 126 -18.26 -20.58 -3.64
CA ILE A 126 -18.35 -22.05 -3.71
C ILE A 126 -18.11 -22.65 -2.32
N LYS A 127 -17.11 -22.18 -1.56
CA LYS A 127 -16.85 -22.66 -0.19
C LYS A 127 -18.01 -22.34 0.76
N HIS A 128 -18.61 -21.16 0.68
CA HIS A 128 -19.77 -20.80 1.50
C HIS A 128 -21.00 -21.64 1.15
N THR A 129 -21.16 -21.98 -0.13
CA THR A 129 -22.27 -22.81 -0.60
C THR A 129 -21.99 -24.32 -0.56
N LEU A 130 -20.86 -24.74 0.02
CA LEU A 130 -20.47 -26.15 0.14
C LEU A 130 -21.51 -27.01 0.88
N HIS A 131 -22.29 -26.39 1.78
CA HIS A 131 -23.40 -27.05 2.46
C HIS A 131 -24.52 -27.52 1.49
N LYS A 132 -24.58 -26.97 0.26
CA LYS A 132 -25.48 -27.47 -0.80
C LYS A 132 -24.98 -28.78 -1.42
N TYR A 133 -23.69 -29.10 -1.30
CA TYR A 133 -23.04 -30.24 -1.93
C TYR A 133 -22.71 -31.38 -0.96
N GLY A 134 -23.00 -31.24 0.34
CA GLY A 134 -22.65 -32.24 1.34
C GLY A 134 -23.39 -32.10 2.66
N ARG A 135 -24.65 -32.53 2.69
CA ARG A 135 -25.31 -33.05 3.89
C ARG A 135 -26.03 -34.36 3.53
N THR A 136 -25.27 -35.34 3.07
CA THR A 136 -25.67 -36.75 3.16
C THR A 136 -25.53 -37.15 4.61
N ASN A 137 -26.66 -37.20 5.33
CA ASN A 137 -26.79 -37.99 6.55
C ASN A 137 -26.58 -39.48 6.24
#